data_AF-A0A8T4GZ91-F1
#
_entry.id   AF-A0A8T4GZ91-F1
#
_cell.length_a   1.000
_cell.length_b   1.000
_cell.length_c   1.000
_cell.angle_alpha   90.00
_cell.angle_beta   90.00
_cell.angle_gamma   90.00
#
_symmetry.space_group_name_H-M   'P 1'
#
loop_
_entity.id
_entity.type
_entity.pdbx_description
1 polymer ?
#
loop_
_entity_poly.entity_id
_entity_poly.type
_entity_poly.pdbx_seq_one_letter_code
_entity_poly.pdbx_strand_id
1 'polypeptide(L)'
;MSEYELLDLACESKAFESKEAADRTITATLSALGASVSPGNRRDIAKYLPEHYAANIREAEGEATTPLDLEAFLDRVQTEADIEHPKPKVRVVLASLIEVVGEDVISDVRDQLPPEYGTLFEPATVEPGRSFVDVVAEKGEFDDETAESAARETLAVLGHRLSEGEALDITPYLRGEASSWLSVRATHNAEAFSPEEFIERIAARADVSEDRAREYAGAVADALVETVPEAEREHAAAQLPDQYASVIALDG
;
A
#
# COMPACT_ATOMS: atom_id res chain seq x y z
N MET A 1 27.92 -8.79 2.11
CA MET A 1 26.65 -8.26 2.61
C MET A 1 26.83 -7.93 4.08
N SER A 2 26.35 -6.76 4.46
CA SER A 2 26.35 -6.32 5.86
C SER A 2 25.42 -7.22 6.68
N GLU A 3 25.71 -7.44 7.96
CA GLU A 3 24.81 -8.15 8.89
C GLU A 3 23.43 -7.48 8.99
N TYR A 4 23.31 -6.22 8.56
CA TYR A 4 22.11 -5.39 8.71
C TYR A 4 21.52 -4.86 7.41
N GLU A 5 21.97 -5.32 6.23
CA GLU A 5 21.59 -4.74 4.94
C GLU A 5 20.06 -4.69 4.71
N LEU A 6 19.36 -5.78 5.04
CA LEU A 6 17.90 -5.84 4.94
C LEU A 6 17.20 -4.88 5.92
N LEU A 7 17.70 -4.79 7.15
CA LEU A 7 17.13 -3.94 8.20
C LEU A 7 17.37 -2.46 7.92
N ASP A 8 18.55 -2.13 7.42
CA ASP A 8 18.93 -0.76 7.06
C ASP A 8 18.04 -0.26 5.90
N LEU A 9 17.86 -1.06 4.84
CA LEU A 9 16.93 -0.77 3.74
C LEU A 9 15.49 -0.56 4.23
N ALA A 10 15.00 -1.43 5.11
CA ALA A 10 13.66 -1.30 5.67
C ALA A 10 13.51 0.00 6.50
N CYS A 11 14.51 0.38 7.29
CA CYS A 11 14.50 1.61 8.08
C CYS A 11 14.58 2.88 7.21
N GLU A 12 15.28 2.84 6.08
CA GLU A 12 15.40 3.96 5.14
C GLU A 12 14.05 4.37 4.52
N SER A 13 13.11 3.43 4.40
CA SER A 13 11.75 3.68 3.89
C SER A 13 10.91 4.64 4.74
N LYS A 14 11.27 4.82 6.02
CA LYS A 14 10.48 5.53 7.04
C LYS A 14 9.06 4.98 7.29
N ALA A 15 8.77 3.74 6.88
CA ALA A 15 7.49 3.07 7.15
C ALA A 15 7.37 2.52 8.58
N PHE A 16 8.46 2.56 9.36
CA PHE A 16 8.52 2.03 10.71
C PHE A 16 8.77 3.11 11.73
N GLU A 17 8.12 2.99 12.89
CA GLU A 17 8.26 3.95 13.98
C GLU A 17 9.60 3.79 14.72
N SER A 18 10.20 2.61 14.65
CA SER A 18 11.50 2.30 15.25
C SER A 18 12.24 1.18 14.51
N LYS A 19 13.54 1.05 14.80
CA LYS A 19 14.37 -0.05 14.28
C LYS A 19 13.88 -1.40 14.81
N GLU A 20 13.45 -1.47 16.06
CA GLU A 20 12.88 -2.67 16.67
C GLU A 20 11.55 -3.08 16.00
N ALA A 21 10.71 -2.12 15.61
CA ALA A 21 9.48 -2.40 14.87
C ALA A 21 9.78 -2.98 13.47
N ALA A 22 10.78 -2.41 12.78
CA ALA A 22 11.26 -2.94 11.50
C ALA A 22 11.80 -4.37 11.65
N ASP A 23 12.64 -4.63 12.65
CA ASP A 23 13.24 -5.94 12.90
C ASP A 23 12.19 -7.03 13.23
N ARG A 24 11.21 -6.72 14.09
CA ARG A 24 10.07 -7.62 14.37
C ARG A 24 9.26 -7.90 13.10
N THR A 25 9.01 -6.87 12.29
CA THR A 25 8.24 -7.03 11.04
C THR A 25 8.99 -7.88 10.03
N ILE A 26 10.30 -7.69 9.87
CA ILE A 26 11.15 -8.52 9.00
C ILE A 26 11.09 -9.98 9.45
N THR A 27 11.28 -10.23 10.74
CA THR A 27 11.26 -11.58 11.32
C THR A 27 9.91 -12.27 11.08
N ALA A 28 8.81 -11.60 11.41
CA ALA A 28 7.46 -12.12 11.22
C ALA A 28 7.14 -12.36 9.73
N THR A 29 7.52 -11.43 8.85
CA THR A 29 7.31 -11.56 7.40
C THR A 29 8.08 -12.76 6.83
N LEU A 30 9.34 -12.96 7.24
CA LEU A 30 10.15 -14.09 6.79
C LEU A 30 9.60 -15.43 7.30
N SER A 31 9.10 -15.47 8.54
CA SER A 31 8.43 -16.65 9.11
C SER A 31 7.13 -16.97 8.36
N ALA A 32 6.27 -15.98 8.13
CA ALA A 32 5.01 -16.15 7.40
C ALA A 32 5.24 -16.53 5.92
N LEU A 33 6.24 -15.91 5.27
CA LEU A 33 6.64 -16.24 3.91
C LEU A 33 7.21 -17.65 3.85
N GLY A 34 8.05 -18.02 4.81
CA GLY A 34 8.58 -19.37 4.95
C GLY A 34 7.44 -20.39 5.01
N ALA A 35 6.42 -20.16 5.83
CA ALA A 35 5.26 -21.04 5.92
C ALA A 35 4.51 -21.20 4.57
N SER A 36 4.57 -20.18 3.71
CA SER A 36 3.81 -20.09 2.46
C SER A 36 4.57 -20.54 1.20
N VAL A 37 5.88 -20.82 1.30
CA VAL A 37 6.70 -21.21 0.15
C VAL A 37 7.40 -22.55 0.33
N SER A 38 7.79 -23.17 -0.79
CA SER A 38 8.44 -24.47 -0.79
C SER A 38 9.80 -24.46 -0.08
N PRO A 39 10.30 -25.61 0.44
CA PRO A 39 11.61 -25.67 1.08
C PRO A 39 12.79 -25.32 0.16
N GLY A 40 12.60 -25.43 -1.16
CA GLY A 40 13.55 -24.96 -2.17
C GLY A 40 13.69 -23.45 -2.10
N ASN A 41 12.58 -22.73 -2.28
CA ASN A 41 12.55 -21.27 -2.20
C ASN A 41 13.03 -20.73 -0.85
N ARG A 42 12.63 -21.37 0.28
CA ARG A 42 13.15 -21.02 1.61
C ARG A 42 14.68 -21.04 1.64
N ARG A 43 15.28 -22.10 1.07
CA ARG A 43 16.74 -22.27 1.01
C ARG A 43 17.37 -21.24 0.07
N ASP A 44 16.74 -20.95 -1.05
CA ASP A 44 17.28 -20.01 -2.05
C ASP A 44 17.29 -18.58 -1.51
N ILE A 45 16.24 -18.14 -0.82
CA ILE A 45 16.22 -16.86 -0.10
C ILE A 45 17.26 -16.85 1.04
N ALA A 46 17.30 -17.88 1.88
CA ALA A 46 18.16 -17.94 3.06
C ALA A 46 19.67 -17.84 2.75
N LYS A 47 20.11 -18.19 1.53
CA LYS A 47 21.52 -18.05 1.10
C LYS A 47 22.00 -16.61 1.12
N TYR A 48 21.08 -15.65 0.97
CA TYR A 48 21.40 -14.23 0.86
C TYR A 48 21.15 -13.45 2.16
N LEU A 49 20.67 -14.13 3.21
CA LEU A 49 20.31 -13.48 4.47
C LEU A 49 21.34 -13.76 5.57
N PRO A 50 21.56 -12.82 6.50
CA PRO A 50 22.23 -13.08 7.77
C PRO A 50 21.55 -14.23 8.54
N GLU A 51 22.31 -15.00 9.33
CA GLU A 51 21.81 -16.25 9.94
C GLU A 51 20.52 -16.08 10.76
N HIS A 52 20.40 -14.98 11.51
CA HIS A 52 19.21 -14.73 12.35
C HIS A 52 17.94 -14.55 11.51
N TYR A 53 18.02 -13.90 10.34
CA TYR A 53 16.89 -13.80 9.40
C TYR A 53 16.71 -15.07 8.57
N ALA A 54 17.80 -15.70 8.17
CA ALA A 54 17.79 -16.93 7.41
C ALA A 54 17.16 -18.11 8.19
N ALA A 55 17.28 -18.12 9.53
CA ALA A 55 16.64 -19.09 10.40
C ALA A 55 15.11 -18.96 10.36
N ASN A 56 14.58 -17.72 10.43
CA ASN A 56 13.13 -17.46 10.41
C ASN A 56 12.42 -18.06 9.19
N ILE A 57 13.00 -17.90 7.99
CA ILE A 57 12.40 -18.47 6.77
C ILE A 57 12.62 -19.99 6.64
N ARG A 58 13.75 -20.52 7.13
CA ARG A 58 14.06 -21.95 7.07
C ARG A 58 13.21 -22.78 8.00
N GLU A 59 13.03 -22.30 9.24
CA GLU A 59 12.39 -23.02 10.34
C GLU A 59 10.89 -22.74 10.45
N ALA A 60 10.36 -21.92 9.54
CA ALA A 60 8.94 -21.57 9.50
C ALA A 60 8.03 -22.81 9.52
N GLU A 61 7.15 -22.83 10.53
CA GLU A 61 6.09 -23.83 10.70
C GLU A 61 4.97 -23.62 9.66
N GLY A 62 4.69 -24.65 8.85
CA GLY A 62 3.62 -24.65 7.84
C GLY A 62 3.67 -25.88 6.93
N GLU A 63 2.52 -26.30 6.41
CA GLU A 63 2.44 -27.30 5.34
C GLU A 63 2.92 -26.64 4.05
N ALA A 64 4.18 -26.88 3.68
CA ALA A 64 4.86 -26.25 2.52
C ALA A 64 4.18 -26.48 1.15
N THR A 65 3.03 -27.14 1.13
CA THR A 65 2.20 -27.43 -0.04
C THR A 65 0.98 -26.52 -0.17
N THR A 66 0.65 -25.74 0.86
CA THR A 66 -0.52 -24.86 0.87
C THR A 66 -0.11 -23.50 1.41
N PRO A 67 0.08 -22.50 0.53
CA PRO A 67 0.32 -21.13 0.96
C PRO A 67 -0.82 -20.62 1.86
N LEU A 68 -0.49 -19.73 2.80
CA LEU A 68 -1.52 -18.94 3.48
C LEU A 68 -2.25 -18.08 2.44
N ASP A 69 -3.55 -17.85 2.61
CA ASP A 69 -4.19 -16.73 1.92
C ASP A 69 -3.60 -15.39 2.40
N LEU A 70 -3.81 -14.32 1.64
CA LEU A 70 -3.21 -13.01 1.93
C LEU A 70 -3.63 -12.46 3.29
N GLU A 71 -4.89 -12.64 3.68
CA GLU A 71 -5.41 -12.13 4.96
C GLU A 71 -4.77 -12.86 6.14
N ALA A 72 -4.70 -14.19 6.10
CA ALA A 72 -4.05 -15.01 7.12
C ALA A 72 -2.54 -14.73 7.20
N PHE A 73 -1.90 -14.44 6.08
CA PHE A 73 -0.51 -13.99 6.06
C PHE A 73 -0.35 -12.65 6.80
N LEU A 74 -1.17 -11.66 6.46
CA LEU A 74 -1.11 -10.33 7.05
C LEU A 74 -1.45 -10.35 8.55
N ASP A 75 -2.49 -11.08 8.95
CA ASP A 75 -2.88 -11.25 10.36
C ASP A 75 -1.78 -11.92 11.19
N ARG A 76 -1.11 -12.92 10.61
CA ARG A 76 0.04 -13.56 11.24
C ARG A 76 1.19 -12.57 11.45
N VAL A 77 1.54 -11.78 10.42
CA VAL A 77 2.59 -10.76 10.54
C VAL A 77 2.19 -9.70 11.56
N GLN A 78 0.94 -9.25 11.54
CA GLN A 78 0.40 -8.27 12.48
C GLN A 78 0.55 -8.75 13.93
N THR A 79 0.16 -9.99 14.18
CA THR A 79 0.18 -10.60 15.52
C THR A 79 1.60 -10.87 16.00
N GLU A 80 2.46 -11.45 15.17
CA GLU A 80 3.84 -11.80 15.54
C GLU A 80 4.73 -10.56 15.70
N ALA A 81 4.55 -9.54 14.85
CA ALA A 81 5.32 -8.30 14.92
C ALA A 81 4.73 -7.26 15.87
N ASP A 82 3.47 -7.43 16.30
CA ASP A 82 2.73 -6.47 17.13
C ASP A 82 2.80 -5.07 16.52
N ILE A 83 2.26 -4.99 15.30
CA ILE A 83 2.17 -3.78 14.47
C ILE A 83 0.73 -3.54 14.06
N GLU A 84 0.41 -2.29 13.78
CA GLU A 84 -0.82 -1.92 13.08
C GLU A 84 -0.55 -1.79 11.58
N HIS A 85 -1.59 -2.04 10.78
CA HIS A 85 -1.57 -1.94 9.31
C HIS A 85 -0.38 -2.70 8.69
N PRO A 86 -0.42 -4.05 8.70
CA PRO A 86 0.73 -4.88 8.34
C PRO A 86 1.12 -4.77 6.87
N LYS A 87 0.16 -4.56 5.96
CA LYS A 87 0.37 -4.66 4.51
C LYS A 87 1.39 -3.66 3.94
N PRO A 88 1.33 -2.34 4.24
CA PRO A 88 2.35 -1.38 3.79
C PRO A 88 3.75 -1.69 4.35
N LYS A 89 3.82 -2.16 5.60
CA LYS A 89 5.08 -2.53 6.25
C LYS A 89 5.67 -3.81 5.65
N VAL A 90 4.84 -4.80 5.34
CA VAL A 90 5.23 -6.02 4.61
C VAL A 90 5.75 -5.68 3.21
N ARG A 91 5.09 -4.77 2.48
CA ARG A 91 5.54 -4.33 1.15
C ARG A 91 6.95 -3.75 1.19
N VAL A 92 7.25 -2.92 2.20
CA VAL A 92 8.61 -2.40 2.42
C VAL A 92 9.61 -3.52 2.70
N VAL A 93 9.25 -4.50 3.54
CA VAL A 93 10.12 -5.65 3.83
C VAL A 93 10.39 -6.46 2.55
N LEU A 94 9.37 -6.74 1.75
CA LEU A 94 9.51 -7.50 0.51
C LEU A 94 10.30 -6.74 -0.56
N ALA A 95 10.10 -5.42 -0.69
CA ALA A 95 10.93 -4.57 -1.54
C ALA A 95 12.40 -4.61 -1.10
N SER A 96 12.67 -4.49 0.20
CA SER A 96 14.01 -4.60 0.77
C SER A 96 14.61 -6.00 0.55
N LEU A 97 13.77 -7.04 0.61
CA LEU A 97 14.17 -8.43 0.35
C LEU A 97 14.53 -8.65 -1.12
N ILE A 98 13.77 -8.07 -2.06
CA ILE A 98 14.08 -8.11 -3.50
C ILE A 98 15.45 -7.51 -3.78
N GLU A 99 15.77 -6.36 -3.19
CA GLU A 99 17.08 -5.71 -3.34
C GLU A 99 18.24 -6.59 -2.83
N VAL A 100 18.04 -7.33 -1.73
CA VAL A 100 19.07 -8.19 -1.12
C VAL A 100 19.22 -9.53 -1.83
N VAL A 101 18.11 -10.16 -2.21
CA VAL A 101 18.08 -11.55 -2.71
C VAL A 101 18.15 -11.58 -4.24
N GLY A 102 17.68 -10.53 -4.91
CA GLY A 102 17.59 -10.41 -6.35
C GLY A 102 16.26 -10.90 -6.92
N GLU A 103 15.82 -10.23 -8.00
CA GLU A 103 14.53 -10.46 -8.65
C GLU A 103 14.36 -11.91 -9.17
N ASP A 104 15.43 -12.54 -9.67
CA ASP A 104 15.39 -13.90 -10.18
C ASP A 104 14.90 -14.91 -9.11
N VAL A 105 15.34 -14.76 -7.86
CA VAL A 105 14.94 -15.64 -6.76
C VAL A 105 13.51 -15.35 -6.31
N ILE A 106 13.11 -14.08 -6.35
CA ILE A 106 11.76 -13.66 -5.96
C ILE A 106 10.72 -14.03 -7.02
N SER A 107 11.09 -14.13 -8.30
CA SER A 107 10.20 -14.61 -9.36
C SER A 107 9.62 -16.00 -9.03
N ASP A 108 10.48 -16.96 -8.63
CA ASP A 108 10.05 -18.31 -8.26
C ASP A 108 9.15 -18.34 -7.01
N VAL A 109 9.28 -17.32 -6.15
CA VAL A 109 8.43 -17.13 -4.97
C VAL A 109 7.06 -16.62 -5.36
N ARG A 110 7.01 -15.60 -6.22
CA ARG A 110 5.75 -15.03 -6.73
C ARG A 110 4.92 -16.06 -7.48
N ASP A 111 5.56 -16.90 -8.29
CA ASP A 111 4.89 -17.96 -9.05
C ASP A 111 4.24 -19.05 -8.16
N GLN A 112 4.68 -19.19 -6.91
CA GLN A 112 4.13 -20.14 -5.94
C GLN A 112 3.00 -19.55 -5.08
N LEU A 113 2.92 -18.23 -4.97
CA LEU A 113 1.97 -17.56 -4.10
C LEU A 113 0.62 -17.37 -4.80
N PRO A 114 -0.49 -17.33 -4.02
CA PRO A 114 -1.79 -16.99 -4.56
C PRO A 114 -1.78 -15.61 -5.26
N PRO A 115 -2.56 -15.42 -6.34
CA PRO A 115 -2.55 -14.17 -7.13
C PRO A 115 -2.74 -12.89 -6.31
N GLU A 116 -3.52 -12.93 -5.24
CA GLU A 116 -3.77 -11.82 -4.32
C GLU A 116 -2.49 -11.24 -3.68
N TYR A 117 -1.43 -12.04 -3.54
CA TYR A 117 -0.12 -11.57 -3.08
C TYR A 117 0.54 -10.60 -4.05
N GLY A 118 0.09 -10.51 -5.30
CA GLY A 118 0.62 -9.57 -6.29
C GLY A 118 0.73 -8.14 -5.74
N THR A 119 -0.27 -7.70 -4.98
CA THR A 119 -0.31 -6.39 -4.31
C THR A 119 0.85 -6.13 -3.34
N LEU A 120 1.45 -7.20 -2.79
CA LEU A 120 2.60 -7.10 -1.90
C LEU A 120 3.94 -6.91 -2.63
N PHE A 121 4.00 -7.35 -3.90
CA PHE A 121 5.20 -7.31 -4.74
C PHE A 121 5.18 -6.20 -5.77
N GLU A 122 4.00 -5.68 -6.08
CA GLU A 122 3.88 -4.47 -6.88
C GLU A 122 4.73 -3.41 -6.20
N PRO A 123 5.74 -2.88 -6.91
CA PRO A 123 6.60 -1.88 -6.33
C PRO A 123 5.71 -0.79 -5.75
N ALA A 124 6.00 -0.35 -4.53
CA ALA A 124 5.60 0.98 -4.11
C ALA A 124 6.25 1.88 -5.16
N THR A 125 5.55 2.17 -6.27
CA THR A 125 6.25 2.47 -7.51
C THR A 125 7.01 3.77 -7.36
N VAL A 126 8.31 3.66 -7.15
CA VAL A 126 9.27 4.72 -7.44
C VAL A 126 9.69 4.51 -8.88
N GLU A 127 8.75 4.58 -9.83
CA GLU A 127 9.18 4.86 -11.19
C GLU A 127 9.38 6.37 -11.35
N PRO A 128 10.55 6.83 -11.78
CA PRO A 128 10.73 8.21 -12.16
C PRO A 128 9.92 8.47 -13.44
N GLY A 129 8.99 9.42 -13.40
CA GLY A 129 8.44 9.99 -14.63
C GLY A 129 7.08 10.67 -14.55
N ARG A 130 6.20 10.25 -13.63
CA ARG A 130 4.84 10.80 -13.52
C ARG A 130 4.35 10.78 -12.08
N SER A 131 3.98 11.93 -11.54
CA SER A 131 3.34 12.08 -10.23
C SER A 131 1.84 11.80 -10.30
N PHE A 132 1.19 11.58 -9.15
CA PHE A 132 -0.27 11.45 -9.13
C PHE A 132 -0.97 12.71 -9.65
N VAL A 133 -0.41 13.89 -9.37
CA VAL A 133 -0.92 15.19 -9.87
C VAL A 133 -0.87 15.25 -11.40
N ASP A 134 0.18 14.71 -12.03
CA ASP A 134 0.26 14.66 -13.50
C ASP A 134 -0.81 13.75 -14.12
N VAL A 135 -1.24 12.71 -13.39
CA VAL A 135 -2.36 11.84 -13.81
C VAL A 135 -3.67 12.61 -13.69
N VAL A 136 -3.90 13.28 -12.56
CA VAL A 136 -5.10 14.12 -12.34
C VAL A 136 -5.21 15.24 -13.38
N ALA A 137 -4.09 15.87 -13.74
CA ALA A 137 -4.03 16.90 -14.78
C ALA A 137 -4.52 16.36 -16.14
N GLU A 138 -4.09 15.16 -16.53
CA GLU A 138 -4.55 14.52 -17.77
C GLU A 138 -6.03 14.16 -17.71
N LYS A 139 -6.48 13.50 -16.63
CA LYS A 139 -7.87 13.04 -16.50
C LYS A 139 -8.88 14.19 -16.46
N GLY A 140 -8.52 15.29 -15.81
CA GLY A 140 -9.36 16.47 -15.70
C GLY A 140 -9.20 17.49 -16.83
N GLU A 141 -8.23 17.31 -17.73
CA GLU A 141 -7.79 18.35 -18.68
C GLU A 141 -7.48 19.69 -17.96
N PHE A 142 -6.83 19.59 -16.81
CA PHE A 142 -6.53 20.72 -15.92
C PHE A 142 -5.13 21.30 -16.18
N ASP A 143 -4.95 22.58 -15.85
CA ASP A 143 -3.61 23.14 -15.65
C ASP A 143 -2.99 22.65 -14.33
N ASP A 144 -1.68 22.83 -14.18
CA ASP A 144 -0.90 22.32 -13.04
C ASP A 144 -1.46 22.77 -11.68
N GLU A 145 -1.85 24.06 -11.56
CA GLU A 145 -2.37 24.62 -10.31
C GLU A 145 -3.74 24.01 -9.95
N THR A 146 -4.61 23.88 -10.94
CA THR A 146 -5.92 23.25 -10.79
C THR A 146 -5.78 21.77 -10.45
N ALA A 147 -4.86 21.05 -11.10
CA ALA A 147 -4.61 19.63 -10.85
C ALA A 147 -4.09 19.38 -9.43
N GLU A 148 -3.15 20.20 -8.96
CA GLU A 148 -2.64 20.11 -7.59
C GLU A 148 -3.75 20.38 -6.57
N SER A 149 -4.56 21.43 -6.78
CA SER A 149 -5.70 21.74 -5.93
C SER A 149 -6.73 20.61 -5.91
N ALA A 150 -7.09 20.08 -7.08
CA ALA A 150 -8.02 18.95 -7.21
C ALA A 150 -7.52 17.72 -6.46
N ALA A 151 -6.26 17.33 -6.67
CA ALA A 151 -5.65 16.20 -5.99
C ALA A 151 -5.58 16.41 -4.48
N ARG A 152 -5.03 17.54 -4.03
CA ARG A 152 -4.81 17.84 -2.61
C ARG A 152 -6.10 17.89 -1.83
N GLU A 153 -7.10 18.64 -2.30
CA GLU A 153 -8.33 18.82 -1.53
C GLU A 153 -9.21 17.57 -1.56
N THR A 154 -9.25 16.85 -2.68
CA THR A 154 -9.98 15.57 -2.75
C THR A 154 -9.33 14.50 -1.88
N LEU A 155 -8.01 14.29 -1.97
CA LEU A 155 -7.30 13.30 -1.15
C LEU A 155 -7.37 13.63 0.35
N ALA A 156 -7.34 14.91 0.71
CA ALA A 156 -7.53 15.31 2.11
C ALA A 156 -8.91 14.91 2.64
N VAL A 157 -9.99 15.13 1.87
CA VAL A 157 -11.35 14.73 2.27
C VAL A 157 -11.48 13.20 2.25
N LEU A 158 -10.89 12.52 1.27
CA LEU A 158 -10.85 11.06 1.22
C LEU A 158 -10.12 10.46 2.43
N GLY A 159 -9.04 11.08 2.88
CA GLY A 159 -8.32 10.67 4.09
C GLY A 159 -9.20 10.70 5.34
N HIS A 160 -10.08 11.70 5.47
CA HIS A 160 -11.07 11.72 6.56
C HIS A 160 -12.10 10.59 6.45
N ARG A 161 -12.39 10.11 5.23
CA ARG A 161 -13.42 9.09 4.96
C ARG A 161 -12.91 7.66 5.05
N LEU A 162 -11.63 7.45 4.80
CA LEU A 162 -10.99 6.14 4.87
C LEU A 162 -10.42 5.86 6.26
N SER A 163 -10.32 4.57 6.60
CA SER A 163 -9.51 4.18 7.76
C SER A 163 -8.04 4.46 7.46
N GLU A 164 -7.23 4.60 8.50
CA GLU A 164 -5.78 4.73 8.34
C GLU A 164 -5.16 3.56 7.56
N GLY A 165 -5.65 2.34 7.76
CA GLY A 165 -5.15 1.16 7.04
C GLY A 165 -5.39 1.26 5.55
N GLU A 166 -6.62 1.56 5.14
CA GLU A 166 -6.97 1.74 3.72
C GLU A 166 -6.16 2.88 3.07
N ALA A 167 -6.01 3.99 3.80
CA ALA A 167 -5.23 5.12 3.31
C ALA A 167 -3.75 4.75 3.12
N LEU A 168 -3.19 3.96 4.04
CA LEU A 168 -1.80 3.48 3.95
C LEU A 168 -1.62 2.42 2.86
N ASP A 169 -2.66 1.65 2.51
CA ASP A 169 -2.61 0.70 1.40
C ASP A 169 -2.60 1.42 0.04
N ILE A 170 -3.32 2.55 -0.08
CA ILE A 170 -3.34 3.39 -1.30
C ILE A 170 -2.08 4.25 -1.43
N THR A 171 -1.56 4.77 -0.32
CA THR A 171 -0.45 5.76 -0.30
C THR A 171 0.77 5.37 -1.17
N PRO A 172 1.27 4.13 -1.16
CA PRO A 172 2.41 3.70 -1.99
C PRO A 172 2.23 3.90 -3.50
N TYR A 173 1.00 4.02 -3.97
CA TYR A 173 0.68 4.25 -5.38
C TYR A 173 0.52 5.75 -5.71
N LEU A 174 0.37 6.61 -4.70
CA LEU A 174 0.19 8.06 -4.83
C LEU A 174 1.54 8.80 -4.86
N ARG A 175 2.27 8.67 -5.96
CA ARG A 175 3.59 9.31 -6.13
C ARG A 175 3.57 10.82 -5.91
N GLY A 176 4.65 11.34 -5.32
CA GLY A 176 4.83 12.77 -5.03
C GLY A 176 4.20 13.17 -3.70
N GLU A 177 3.72 14.41 -3.60
CA GLU A 177 3.13 14.95 -2.37
C GLU A 177 1.76 14.34 -2.03
N ALA A 178 1.09 13.73 -3.02
CA ALA A 178 -0.24 13.14 -2.92
C ALA A 178 -0.37 12.09 -1.81
N SER A 179 0.66 11.25 -1.62
CA SER A 179 0.79 10.32 -0.49
C SER A 179 0.48 10.98 0.87
N SER A 180 1.01 12.17 1.10
CA SER A 180 0.87 12.86 2.39
C SER A 180 -0.50 13.50 2.57
N TRP A 181 -1.13 13.96 1.48
CA TRP A 181 -2.45 14.60 1.54
C TRP A 181 -3.54 13.61 1.97
N LEU A 182 -3.41 12.34 1.57
CA LEU A 182 -4.27 11.25 2.02
C LEU A 182 -3.94 10.82 3.46
N SER A 183 -2.70 10.40 3.71
CA SER A 183 -2.33 9.73 4.96
C SER A 183 -2.39 10.63 6.20
N VAL A 184 -2.07 11.94 6.10
CA VAL A 184 -2.07 12.86 7.26
C VAL A 184 -3.48 13.07 7.84
N ARG A 185 -4.54 12.81 7.07
CA ARG A 185 -5.94 13.00 7.49
C ARG A 185 -6.62 11.69 7.89
N ALA A 186 -6.03 10.56 7.53
CA ALA A 186 -6.56 9.26 7.88
C ALA A 186 -6.34 8.97 9.35
N THR A 187 -7.35 8.37 9.97
CA THR A 187 -7.29 7.93 11.37
C THR A 187 -7.95 6.56 11.50
N HIS A 188 -7.72 5.85 12.61
CA HIS A 188 -8.40 4.58 12.86
C HIS A 188 -9.94 4.71 12.85
N ASN A 189 -10.49 5.87 13.21
CA ASN A 189 -11.93 6.13 13.24
C ASN A 189 -12.31 7.02 12.06
N ALA A 190 -12.43 6.41 10.88
CA ALA A 190 -12.91 7.07 9.68
C ALA A 190 -14.22 7.83 9.95
N GLU A 191 -14.30 9.08 9.49
CA GLU A 191 -15.52 9.87 9.61
C GLU A 191 -16.60 9.31 8.68
N ALA A 192 -17.84 9.26 9.16
CA ALA A 192 -18.98 8.88 8.35
C ALA A 192 -19.71 10.14 7.86
N PHE A 193 -19.65 10.39 6.55
CA PHE A 193 -20.39 11.46 5.90
C PHE A 193 -20.90 11.02 4.52
N SER A 194 -21.92 11.71 3.99
CA SER A 194 -22.55 11.35 2.72
C SER A 194 -21.71 11.79 1.51
N PRO A 195 -21.98 11.27 0.30
CA PRO A 195 -21.31 11.73 -0.92
C PRO A 195 -21.56 13.22 -1.22
N GLU A 196 -22.73 13.76 -0.85
CA GLU A 196 -23.02 15.18 -0.97
C GLU A 196 -22.11 16.00 -0.05
N GLU A 197 -21.98 15.58 1.22
CA GLU A 197 -21.06 16.23 2.17
C GLU A 197 -19.60 16.08 1.72
N PHE A 198 -19.22 14.97 1.08
CA PHE A 198 -17.90 14.80 0.48
C PHE A 198 -17.61 15.90 -0.55
N ILE A 199 -18.54 16.17 -1.46
CA ILE A 199 -18.44 17.26 -2.45
C ILE A 199 -18.45 18.64 -1.78
N GLU A 200 -19.33 18.87 -0.80
CA GLU A 200 -19.38 20.13 -0.06
C GLU A 200 -18.05 20.45 0.64
N ARG A 201 -17.41 19.43 1.25
CA ARG A 201 -16.10 19.56 1.90
C ARG A 201 -15.00 19.87 0.89
N ILE A 202 -14.99 19.23 -0.28
CA ILE A 202 -14.03 19.56 -1.35
C ILE A 202 -14.22 21.00 -1.83
N ALA A 203 -15.47 21.38 -2.13
CA ALA A 203 -15.82 22.72 -2.58
C ALA A 203 -15.37 23.79 -1.58
N ALA A 204 -15.66 23.59 -0.29
CA ALA A 204 -15.27 24.51 0.77
C ALA A 204 -13.75 24.61 0.96
N ARG A 205 -13.01 23.51 0.79
CA ARG A 205 -11.55 23.49 0.95
C ARG A 205 -10.82 24.10 -0.24
N ALA A 206 -11.31 23.86 -1.45
CA ALA A 206 -10.74 24.39 -2.69
C ALA A 206 -11.24 25.81 -3.03
N ASP A 207 -12.22 26.34 -2.28
CA ASP A 207 -12.90 27.62 -2.57
C ASP A 207 -13.48 27.66 -3.99
N VAL A 208 -14.19 26.59 -4.37
CA VAL A 208 -14.82 26.41 -5.69
C VAL A 208 -16.30 26.05 -5.56
N SER A 209 -17.03 26.10 -6.68
CA SER A 209 -18.41 25.60 -6.73
C SER A 209 -18.48 24.08 -6.53
N GLU A 210 -19.60 23.56 -6.04
CA GLU A 210 -19.82 22.12 -5.94
C GLU A 210 -19.72 21.40 -7.30
N ASP A 211 -20.13 22.04 -8.40
CA ASP A 211 -19.98 21.45 -9.74
C ASP A 211 -18.50 21.27 -10.10
N ARG A 212 -17.66 22.26 -9.78
CA ARG A 212 -16.21 22.14 -9.97
C ARG A 212 -15.59 21.11 -9.01
N ALA A 213 -16.09 21.00 -7.78
CA ALA A 213 -15.66 19.97 -6.85
C ALA A 213 -16.03 18.55 -7.32
N ARG A 214 -17.16 18.37 -8.02
CA ARG A 214 -17.51 17.09 -8.68
C ARG A 214 -16.53 16.77 -9.80
N GLU A 215 -16.13 17.76 -10.61
CA GLU A 215 -15.10 17.58 -11.64
C GLU A 215 -13.75 17.17 -11.01
N TYR A 216 -13.37 17.78 -9.88
CA TYR A 216 -12.16 17.40 -9.15
C TYR A 216 -12.23 15.97 -8.63
N ALA A 217 -13.33 15.60 -7.98
CA ALA A 217 -13.53 14.26 -7.45
C ALA A 217 -13.50 13.20 -8.56
N GLY A 218 -14.12 13.47 -9.72
CA GLY A 218 -14.10 12.60 -10.89
C GLY A 218 -12.69 12.40 -11.46
N ALA A 219 -11.95 13.48 -11.70
CA ALA A 219 -10.58 13.39 -12.22
C ALA A 219 -9.63 12.64 -11.27
N VAL A 220 -9.81 12.80 -9.95
CA VAL A 220 -9.04 12.07 -8.93
C VAL A 220 -9.45 10.60 -8.89
N ALA A 221 -10.74 10.27 -9.02
CA ALA A 221 -11.20 8.88 -9.11
C ALA A 221 -10.61 8.17 -10.34
N ASP A 222 -10.65 8.81 -11.51
CA ASP A 222 -10.04 8.28 -12.74
C ASP A 222 -8.52 8.12 -12.61
N ALA A 223 -7.85 9.01 -11.87
CA ALA A 223 -6.43 8.89 -11.57
C ALA A 223 -6.15 7.70 -10.63
N LEU A 224 -6.97 7.49 -9.60
CA LEU A 224 -6.89 6.32 -8.74
C LEU A 224 -7.09 5.02 -9.53
N VAL A 225 -8.02 5.00 -10.50
CA VAL A 225 -8.23 3.85 -11.39
C VAL A 225 -6.99 3.53 -12.23
N GLU A 226 -6.24 4.55 -12.65
CA GLU A 226 -4.99 4.35 -13.41
C GLU A 226 -3.80 3.95 -12.53
N THR A 227 -3.69 4.51 -11.33
CA THR A 227 -2.47 4.38 -10.51
C THR A 227 -2.54 3.32 -9.43
N VAL A 228 -3.74 3.01 -8.93
CA VAL A 228 -3.97 2.10 -7.80
C VAL A 228 -4.49 0.77 -8.33
N PRO A 229 -3.90 -0.38 -7.97
CA PRO A 229 -4.37 -1.70 -8.37
C PRO A 229 -5.83 -1.95 -7.99
N GLU A 230 -6.55 -2.70 -8.82
CA GLU A 230 -7.97 -3.02 -8.63
C GLU A 230 -8.26 -3.59 -7.24
N ALA A 231 -7.47 -4.55 -6.76
CA ALA A 231 -7.66 -5.16 -5.45
C ALA A 231 -7.59 -4.15 -4.28
N GLU A 232 -6.73 -3.13 -4.38
CA GLU A 232 -6.61 -2.09 -3.35
C GLU A 232 -7.79 -1.12 -3.42
N ARG A 233 -8.27 -0.84 -4.64
CA ARG A 233 -9.49 -0.04 -4.84
C ARG A 233 -10.71 -0.74 -4.29
N GLU A 234 -10.87 -2.04 -4.56
CA GLU A 234 -11.98 -2.85 -4.04
C GLU A 234 -11.99 -2.88 -2.52
N HIS A 235 -10.82 -3.05 -1.89
CA HIS A 235 -10.69 -3.06 -0.44
C HIS A 235 -11.08 -1.71 0.19
N ALA A 236 -10.60 -0.60 -0.37
CA ALA A 236 -10.99 0.74 0.06
C ALA A 236 -12.48 1.04 -0.21
N ALA A 237 -13.00 0.61 -1.35
CA ALA A 237 -14.41 0.77 -1.74
C ALA A 237 -15.36 0.00 -0.81
N ALA A 238 -14.93 -1.15 -0.29
CA ALA A 238 -15.72 -1.93 0.68
C ALA A 238 -16.02 -1.17 1.99
N GLN A 239 -15.26 -0.10 2.30
CA GLN A 239 -15.52 0.79 3.45
C GLN A 239 -16.47 1.96 3.12
N LEU A 240 -16.79 2.15 1.83
CA LEU A 240 -17.67 3.21 1.34
C LEU A 240 -19.10 2.65 1.14
N PRO A 241 -20.14 3.31 1.68
CA PRO A 241 -21.52 2.96 1.40
C PRO A 241 -21.83 3.08 -0.09
N ASP A 242 -22.66 2.20 -0.65
CA ASP A 242 -23.01 2.11 -2.09
C ASP A 242 -23.30 3.45 -2.77
N GLN A 243 -23.86 4.41 -2.04
CA GLN A 243 -24.11 5.79 -2.51
C GLN A 243 -22.86 6.53 -3.00
N TYR A 244 -21.66 6.17 -2.54
CA TYR A 244 -20.39 6.74 -2.98
C TYR A 244 -20.02 6.39 -4.43
N ALA A 245 -20.55 5.31 -5.00
CA ALA A 245 -20.31 4.94 -6.40
C ALA A 245 -20.72 6.04 -7.39
N SER A 246 -21.65 6.92 -7.00
CA SER A 246 -22.10 8.06 -7.80
C SER A 246 -21.14 9.26 -7.81
N VAL A 247 -20.15 9.29 -6.91
CA VAL A 247 -19.23 10.41 -6.69
C VAL A 247 -17.76 10.00 -6.83
N ILE A 248 -17.44 8.75 -6.50
CA ILE A 248 -16.11 8.16 -6.63
C ILE A 248 -16.32 6.80 -7.31
N ALA A 249 -16.14 6.74 -8.63
CA ALA A 249 -16.21 5.49 -9.37
C ALA A 249 -14.85 4.77 -9.24
N LEU A 250 -14.69 3.94 -8.21
CA LEU A 250 -13.49 3.11 -8.04
C LEU A 250 -13.59 1.74 -8.75
N ASP A 251 -14.79 1.41 -9.26
CA ASP A 251 -15.16 0.10 -9.82
C ASP A 251 -14.87 -0.04 -11.33
N GLY A 252 -14.15 0.93 -11.92
CA GLY A 252 -13.86 1.01 -13.36
C GLY A 252 -12.57 0.32 -13.79
#